data_AF-H3ZQU9-F1
#
_entry.id   AF-H3ZQU9-F1
#
_cell.length_a   1.000
_cell.length_b   1.000
_cell.length_c   1.000
_cell.angle_alpha   90.00
_cell.angle_beta   90.00
_cell.angle_gamma   90.00
#
_symmetry.space_group_name_H-M   'P 1'
#
loop_
_entity.id
_entity.type
_entity.pdbx_description
1 polymer ?
#
loop_
_entity_poly.entity_id
_entity_poly.type
_entity_poly.pdbx_seq_one_letter_code
_entity_poly.pdbx_strand_id
1 'polypeptide(L)'
;MRLMRFGPSMLFLRTSDVEGGESFLKNLFGVEELSVDEAWNQSGELDTIIFVTPAEEWKTVLNLKRGAFLVKMRSDSVLKELLNAKAPFDRANLGPQIILLRVPKEAEKTSEIIPKRYGGIETSFARGINEGEERDTLLLVTDKKLSEPLSIRDIKEAFLIRKNFIEVYRTLRTDLPIILFKLLPEGWKEITIRIYDTEKRYEENIERVLLVLEDLDLGYVVSEGWDWDYPRPFMRIKVYKIKLITWEDPLRIKFLLKGLEYRDYQRFADIDVFVEEKKIPWVEVSKEYASKFELAKAAREELESLLSDDTKKRLHEIEDRLLEGKKPNE
;
A
#
# COMPACT_ATOMS: atom_id res chain seq x y z
N MET A 1 -2.40 4.55 -6.21
CA MET A 1 -1.02 4.84 -5.79
C MET A 1 -0.97 5.50 -4.43
N ARG A 2 -0.39 4.89 -3.41
CA ARG A 2 -0.29 5.47 -2.09
C ARG A 2 1.15 5.88 -1.80
N LEU A 3 1.37 7.19 -1.75
CA LEU A 3 2.69 7.78 -1.54
C LEU A 3 3.04 7.98 -0.06
N MET A 4 2.03 8.13 0.78
CA MET A 4 2.22 8.36 2.19
C MET A 4 1.12 7.66 2.99
N ARG A 5 1.48 7.13 4.15
CA ARG A 5 0.54 6.63 5.15
C ARG A 5 1.03 6.91 6.55
N PHE A 6 0.14 6.82 7.53
CA PHE A 6 0.56 6.83 8.92
C PHE A 6 0.99 5.42 9.33
N GLY A 7 2.03 5.34 10.16
CA GLY A 7 2.40 4.09 10.81
C GLY A 7 1.50 3.78 12.02
N PRO A 8 1.74 2.66 12.70
CA PRO A 8 1.08 2.38 13.97
C PRO A 8 1.51 3.39 15.03
N SER A 9 0.64 3.61 16.01
CA SER A 9 1.00 4.28 17.27
C SER A 9 1.78 3.32 18.15
N MET A 10 2.85 3.80 18.77
CA MET A 10 3.60 3.04 19.76
C MET A 10 3.19 3.50 21.16
N LEU A 11 2.53 2.64 21.93
CA LEU A 11 1.98 2.93 23.25
C LEU A 11 2.73 2.14 24.33
N PHE A 12 3.29 2.84 25.31
CA PHE A 12 4.04 2.24 26.40
C PHE A 12 3.24 2.41 27.68
N LEU A 13 2.70 1.29 28.18
CA LEU A 13 1.94 1.23 29.42
C LEU A 13 2.88 0.79 30.55
N ARG A 14 2.90 1.60 31.60
CA ARG A 14 3.83 1.48 32.73
C ARG A 14 3.06 0.94 33.93
N THR A 15 3.58 -0.10 34.57
CA THR A 15 2.96 -0.69 35.75
C THR A 15 4.00 -1.34 36.65
N SER A 16 3.69 -1.42 37.94
CA SER A 16 4.46 -2.20 38.92
C SER A 16 4.26 -3.72 38.77
N ASP A 17 3.18 -4.17 38.12
CA ASP A 17 2.87 -5.58 37.85
C ASP A 17 2.77 -5.81 36.34
N VAL A 18 3.91 -6.10 35.70
CA VAL A 18 3.99 -6.29 34.24
C VAL A 18 3.15 -7.49 33.79
N GLU A 19 3.28 -8.64 34.45
CA GLU A 19 2.55 -9.87 34.07
C GLU A 19 1.03 -9.68 34.24
N GLY A 20 0.60 -9.01 35.29
CA GLY A 20 -0.81 -8.64 35.50
C GLY A 20 -1.31 -7.67 34.43
N GLY A 21 -0.51 -6.67 34.07
CA GLY A 21 -0.82 -5.72 32.99
C GLY A 21 -0.94 -6.39 31.62
N GLU A 22 -0.04 -7.32 31.30
CA GLU A 22 -0.08 -8.11 30.06
C GLU A 22 -1.33 -9.00 30.02
N SER A 23 -1.62 -9.71 31.10
CA SER A 23 -2.83 -10.54 31.22
C SER A 23 -4.10 -9.70 31.09
N PHE A 24 -4.10 -8.47 31.63
CA PHE A 24 -5.21 -7.53 31.47
C PHE A 24 -5.44 -7.13 30.01
N LEU A 25 -4.37 -6.83 29.25
CA LEU A 25 -4.49 -6.51 27.82
C LEU A 25 -5.03 -7.68 27.01
N LYS A 26 -4.54 -8.90 27.27
CA LYS A 26 -5.03 -10.13 26.60
C LYS A 26 -6.53 -10.29 26.78
N ASN A 27 -7.02 -10.11 28.01
CA ASN A 27 -8.44 -10.23 28.33
C ASN A 27 -9.30 -9.08 27.79
N LEU A 28 -8.83 -7.83 27.89
CA LEU A 28 -9.61 -6.66 27.49
C LEU A 28 -9.79 -6.58 25.97
N PHE A 29 -8.72 -6.83 25.21
CA PHE A 29 -8.73 -6.67 23.75
C PHE A 29 -8.83 -7.99 22.98
N GLY A 30 -8.73 -9.14 23.65
CA GLY A 30 -8.72 -10.46 22.99
C GLY A 30 -7.50 -10.65 22.09
N VAL A 31 -6.35 -10.12 22.50
CA VAL A 31 -5.09 -10.13 21.72
C VAL A 31 -4.07 -11.03 22.38
N GLU A 32 -3.15 -11.56 21.58
CA GLU A 32 -2.03 -12.35 22.06
C GLU A 32 -0.74 -11.53 22.08
N GLU A 33 0.23 -12.01 22.85
CA GLU A 33 1.57 -11.46 22.87
C GLU A 33 2.35 -11.91 21.62
N LEU A 34 2.99 -10.96 20.97
CA LEU A 34 3.78 -11.14 19.76
C LEU A 34 5.21 -10.64 19.99
N SER A 35 6.14 -11.06 19.14
CA SER A 35 7.41 -10.34 19.04
C SER A 35 7.18 -8.93 18.46
N VAL A 36 8.11 -8.01 18.72
CA VAL A 36 8.05 -6.65 18.15
C VAL A 36 8.01 -6.66 16.62
N ASP A 37 8.81 -7.54 16.02
CA ASP A 37 8.87 -7.69 14.56
C ASP A 37 7.53 -8.21 14.01
N GLU A 38 6.89 -9.19 14.64
CA GLU A 38 5.58 -9.70 14.22
C GLU A 38 4.48 -8.64 14.39
N ALA A 39 4.43 -7.95 15.53
CA ALA A 39 3.46 -6.88 15.77
C ALA A 39 3.60 -5.77 14.72
N TRP A 40 4.82 -5.39 14.36
CA TRP A 40 5.08 -4.43 13.29
C TRP A 40 4.65 -4.96 11.92
N ASN A 41 5.08 -6.17 11.55
CA ASN A 41 4.81 -6.77 10.25
C ASN A 41 3.32 -7.04 10.02
N GLN A 42 2.52 -7.13 11.08
CA GLN A 42 1.07 -7.28 11.00
C GLN A 42 0.35 -5.94 11.12
N SER A 43 1.02 -4.87 11.56
CA SER A 43 0.39 -3.57 11.79
C SER A 43 0.06 -2.83 10.49
N GLY A 44 -1.12 -2.22 10.48
CA GLY A 44 -1.60 -1.33 9.43
C GLY A 44 -1.47 0.13 9.81
N GLU A 45 -2.08 0.98 8.99
CA GLU A 45 -2.23 2.38 9.31
C GLU A 45 -3.13 2.57 10.54
N LEU A 46 -2.69 3.45 11.45
CA LEU A 46 -3.46 3.85 12.64
C LEU A 46 -3.76 2.73 13.67
N ASP A 47 -3.20 1.53 13.49
CA ASP A 47 -3.15 0.50 14.53
C ASP A 47 -2.33 0.97 15.74
N THR A 48 -2.43 0.25 16.87
CA THR A 48 -1.63 0.54 18.06
C THR A 48 -0.82 -0.69 18.47
N ILE A 49 0.49 -0.52 18.60
CA ILE A 49 1.39 -1.51 19.19
C ILE A 49 1.64 -1.09 20.63
N ILE A 50 1.29 -1.97 21.56
CA ILE A 50 1.34 -1.73 23.00
C ILE A 50 2.51 -2.51 23.61
N PHE A 51 3.24 -1.85 24.51
CA PHE A 51 4.30 -2.44 25.32
C PHE A 51 3.95 -2.27 26.78
N VAL A 52 3.93 -3.37 27.54
CA VAL A 52 3.81 -3.30 29.00
C VAL A 52 5.21 -3.27 29.58
N THR A 53 5.45 -2.35 30.48
CA THR A 53 6.80 -2.03 30.93
C THR A 53 6.81 -1.63 32.41
N PRO A 54 7.93 -1.80 33.12
CA PRO A 54 8.03 -1.43 34.53
C PRO A 54 7.78 0.07 34.78
N ALA A 55 7.23 0.41 35.95
CA ALA A 55 6.88 1.77 36.34
C ALA A 55 8.09 2.72 36.45
N GLU A 56 9.25 2.19 36.81
CA GLU A 56 10.51 2.92 36.98
C GLU A 56 11.14 3.38 35.66
N GLU A 57 10.78 2.76 34.54
CA GLU A 57 11.28 3.14 33.22
C GLU A 57 10.64 4.47 32.78
N TRP A 58 11.37 5.57 32.95
CA TRP A 58 10.89 6.90 32.54
C TRP A 58 10.90 7.09 31.03
N LYS A 59 11.97 6.66 30.36
CA LYS A 59 12.12 6.79 28.92
C LYS A 59 11.58 5.56 28.20
N THR A 60 10.91 5.80 27.09
CA THR A 60 10.49 4.79 26.14
C THR A 60 11.71 4.20 25.42
N VAL A 61 12.03 2.94 25.72
CA VAL A 61 13.07 2.19 25.02
C VAL A 61 12.45 0.92 24.46
N LEU A 62 12.48 0.79 23.14
CA LEU A 62 12.14 -0.42 22.41
C LEU A 62 13.17 -1.50 22.73
N ASN A 63 12.75 -2.48 23.50
CA ASN A 63 13.49 -3.72 23.71
C ASN A 63 12.91 -4.80 22.80
N LEU A 64 13.63 -5.17 21.74
CA LEU A 64 13.18 -6.19 20.78
C LEU A 64 12.99 -7.58 21.39
N LYS A 65 13.54 -7.84 22.58
CA LYS A 65 13.35 -9.11 23.31
C LYS A 65 12.08 -9.14 24.15
N ARG A 66 11.40 -7.99 24.32
CA ARG A 66 10.16 -7.88 25.09
C ARG A 66 8.97 -8.17 24.16
N GLY A 67 7.92 -8.75 24.70
CA GLY A 67 6.66 -8.92 23.99
C GLY A 67 5.99 -7.59 23.64
N ALA A 68 5.14 -7.64 22.62
CA ALA A 68 4.32 -6.54 22.16
C ALA A 68 2.90 -7.04 21.88
N PHE A 69 1.92 -6.14 21.99
CA PHE A 69 0.51 -6.45 21.72
C PHE A 69 0.02 -5.56 20.59
N LEU A 70 -0.48 -6.17 19.52
CA LEU A 70 -1.07 -5.44 18.40
C LEU A 70 -2.58 -5.33 18.59
N VAL A 71 -3.09 -4.10 18.73
CA VAL A 71 -4.52 -3.81 18.75
C VAL A 71 -4.90 -3.08 17.47
N LYS A 72 -5.89 -3.62 16.75
CA LYS A 72 -6.41 -3.08 15.47
C LYS A 72 -7.32 -1.87 15.67
N MET A 73 -6.83 -0.89 16.44
CA MET A 73 -7.53 0.32 16.82
C MET A 73 -6.54 1.48 16.97
N ARG A 74 -7.05 2.69 16.76
CA ARG A 74 -6.31 3.93 17.06
C ARG A 74 -5.99 4.05 18.54
N SER A 75 -4.86 4.68 18.84
CA SER A 75 -4.37 4.85 20.21
C SER A 75 -5.32 5.63 21.11
N ASP A 76 -6.06 6.60 20.57
CA ASP A 76 -7.12 7.30 21.29
C ASP A 76 -8.24 6.35 21.78
N SER A 77 -8.61 5.39 20.95
CA SER A 77 -9.64 4.40 21.23
C SER A 77 -9.14 3.36 22.22
N VAL A 78 -7.88 2.90 22.07
CA VAL A 78 -7.21 2.02 23.03
C VAL A 78 -7.16 2.68 24.42
N LEU A 79 -6.70 3.93 24.51
CA LEU A 79 -6.62 4.67 25.77
C LEU A 79 -8.00 4.87 26.41
N LYS A 80 -9.03 5.13 25.60
CA LYS A 80 -10.42 5.23 26.08
C LYS A 80 -10.91 3.90 26.69
N GLU A 81 -10.66 2.76 26.03
CA GLU A 81 -11.04 1.45 26.58
C GLU A 81 -10.28 1.16 27.89
N LEU A 82 -8.97 1.43 27.94
CA LEU A 82 -8.16 1.28 29.15
C LEU A 82 -8.70 2.13 30.32
N LEU A 83 -9.06 3.39 30.04
CA LEU A 83 -9.61 4.31 31.04
C LEU A 83 -10.94 3.80 31.59
N ASN A 84 -11.86 3.38 30.70
CA ASN A 84 -13.18 2.89 31.09
C ASN A 84 -13.11 1.58 31.88
N ALA A 85 -12.17 0.70 31.52
CA ALA A 85 -11.92 -0.56 32.20
C ALA A 85 -11.12 -0.39 33.52
N LYS A 86 -10.74 0.84 33.89
CA LYS A 86 -9.90 1.15 35.06
C LYS A 86 -8.62 0.30 35.07
N ALA A 87 -7.93 0.31 33.93
CA ALA A 87 -6.77 -0.52 33.72
C ALA A 87 -5.67 -0.29 34.79
N PRO A 88 -4.93 -1.34 35.20
CA PRO A 88 -3.95 -1.28 36.28
C PRO A 88 -2.59 -0.72 35.81
N PHE A 89 -2.62 0.40 35.09
CA PHE A 89 -1.42 1.08 34.60
C PHE A 89 -1.24 2.42 35.29
N ASP A 90 -0.03 2.67 35.76
CA ASP A 90 0.35 3.90 36.47
C ASP A 90 0.52 5.07 35.48
N ARG A 91 0.98 4.77 34.26
CA ARG A 91 1.24 5.78 33.23
C ARG A 91 1.14 5.20 31.83
N ALA A 92 0.72 6.04 30.89
CA ALA A 92 0.80 5.78 29.46
C ALA A 92 1.72 6.82 28.80
N ASN A 93 2.63 6.36 27.94
CA ASN A 93 3.49 7.21 27.13
C ASN A 93 3.38 6.82 25.66
N LEU A 94 3.40 7.81 24.76
CA LEU A 94 3.46 7.56 23.33
C LEU A 94 4.91 7.68 22.84
N GLY A 95 5.29 6.81 21.92
CA GLY A 95 6.51 6.97 21.12
C GLY A 95 6.36 8.06 20.05
N PRO A 96 7.40 8.27 19.23
CA PRO A 96 7.30 9.20 18.10
C PRO A 96 6.22 8.76 17.12
N GLN A 97 5.54 9.74 16.53
CA GLN A 97 4.51 9.44 15.55
C GLN A 97 5.15 9.10 14.21
N ILE A 98 4.65 8.05 13.55
CA ILE A 98 5.30 7.48 12.38
C ILE A 98 4.60 7.94 11.10
N ILE A 99 5.39 8.46 10.15
CA ILE A 99 4.96 8.67 8.77
C ILE A 99 5.76 7.70 7.89
N LEU A 100 5.06 6.96 7.03
CA LEU A 100 5.67 6.14 6.00
C LEU A 100 5.55 6.86 4.66
N LEU A 101 6.68 7.00 3.96
CA LEU A 101 6.81 7.63 2.66
C LEU A 101 7.28 6.60 1.63
N ARG A 102 6.51 6.42 0.55
CA ARG A 102 6.89 5.57 -0.57
C ARG A 102 7.69 6.37 -1.59
N VAL A 103 8.88 5.89 -1.90
CA VAL A 103 9.76 6.40 -2.96
C VAL A 103 10.15 5.23 -3.87
N PRO A 104 9.63 5.16 -5.10
CA PRO A 104 9.70 3.96 -5.93
C PRO A 104 11.10 3.68 -6.51
N LYS A 105 11.92 4.71 -6.74
CA LYS A 105 13.29 4.60 -7.23
C LYS A 105 14.19 5.52 -6.44
N GLU A 106 15.44 5.12 -6.24
CA GLU A 106 16.48 5.95 -5.62
C GLU A 106 16.08 6.47 -4.22
N ALA A 107 15.46 5.63 -3.39
CA ALA A 107 15.05 5.99 -2.03
C ALA A 107 16.21 6.60 -1.20
N GLU A 108 17.44 6.16 -1.46
CA GLU A 108 18.69 6.67 -0.88
C GLU A 108 18.89 8.19 -1.09
N LYS A 109 18.39 8.75 -2.20
CA LYS A 109 18.45 10.21 -2.46
C LYS A 109 17.60 11.03 -1.50
N THR A 110 16.72 10.40 -0.71
CA THR A 110 15.98 11.11 0.34
C THR A 110 16.90 11.68 1.41
N SER A 111 18.08 11.08 1.64
CA SER A 111 19.10 11.56 2.58
C SER A 111 19.70 12.92 2.19
N GLU A 112 19.57 13.34 0.92
CA GLU A 112 19.97 14.68 0.49
C GLU A 112 18.87 15.74 0.68
N ILE A 113 17.61 15.31 0.69
CA ILE A 113 16.42 16.19 0.67
C ILE A 113 15.87 16.38 2.08
N ILE A 114 15.67 15.28 2.80
CA ILE A 114 14.93 15.27 4.07
C ILE A 114 15.66 16.06 5.16
N PRO A 115 16.98 15.87 5.40
CA PRO A 115 17.71 16.67 6.39
C PRO A 115 17.68 18.16 6.09
N LYS A 116 17.85 18.56 4.82
CA LYS A 116 17.89 19.98 4.42
C LYS A 116 16.54 20.68 4.55
N ARG A 117 15.44 19.98 4.25
CA ARG A 117 14.10 20.58 4.20
C ARG A 117 13.32 20.45 5.50
N TYR A 118 13.54 19.37 6.24
CA TYR A 118 12.78 19.07 7.47
C TYR A 118 13.64 19.07 8.74
N GLY A 119 14.97 19.14 8.62
CA GLY A 119 15.87 18.97 9.78
C GLY A 119 15.88 17.53 10.30
N GLY A 120 15.59 16.55 9.43
CA GLY A 120 15.58 15.14 9.79
C GLY A 120 16.99 14.63 10.11
N ILE A 121 17.12 13.94 11.25
CA ILE A 121 18.34 13.26 11.68
C ILE A 121 18.26 11.83 11.18
N GLU A 122 19.19 11.43 10.32
CA GLU A 122 19.30 10.05 9.84
C GLU A 122 19.48 9.08 11.02
N THR A 123 18.71 8.00 11.00
CA THR A 123 18.65 7.04 12.11
C THR A 123 18.27 5.65 11.59
N SER A 124 18.13 4.68 12.49
CA SER A 124 17.50 3.40 12.18
C SER A 124 16.09 3.36 12.78
N PHE A 125 15.26 2.39 12.38
CA PHE A 125 13.93 2.19 12.97
C PHE A 125 13.97 2.13 14.51
N ALA A 126 14.76 1.20 15.06
CA ALA A 126 14.87 1.01 16.50
C ALA A 126 15.46 2.24 17.22
N ARG A 127 16.51 2.85 16.63
CA ARG A 127 17.14 4.04 17.22
C ARG A 127 16.19 5.25 17.18
N GLY A 128 15.46 5.44 16.09
CA GLY A 128 14.47 6.49 15.92
C GLY A 128 13.34 6.42 16.95
N ILE A 129 12.84 5.20 17.23
CA ILE A 129 11.86 4.98 18.31
C ILE A 129 12.47 5.28 19.69
N ASN A 130 13.70 4.81 19.95
CA ASN A 130 14.36 4.98 21.25
C ASN A 130 14.79 6.42 21.55
N GLU A 131 15.08 7.20 20.52
CA GLU A 131 15.52 8.60 20.65
C GLU A 131 14.37 9.60 20.54
N GLY A 132 13.29 9.23 19.84
CA GLY A 132 12.11 10.05 19.63
C GLY A 132 11.11 9.97 20.79
N GLU A 133 10.35 11.03 20.96
CA GLU A 133 9.28 11.15 21.97
C GLU A 133 7.95 11.50 21.29
N GLU A 134 6.84 11.56 22.05
CA GLU A 134 5.48 11.78 21.53
C GLU A 134 5.28 13.01 20.62
N ARG A 135 6.17 14.01 20.74
CA ARG A 135 6.13 15.27 19.97
C ARG A 135 7.06 15.26 18.76
N ASP A 136 7.79 14.18 18.56
CA ASP A 136 8.67 13.98 17.41
C ASP A 136 7.96 13.16 16.33
N THR A 137 8.48 13.26 15.13
CA THR A 137 8.01 12.49 13.97
C THR A 137 9.12 11.58 13.48
N LEU A 138 8.83 10.29 13.37
CA LEU A 138 9.70 9.33 12.70
C LEU A 138 9.21 9.16 11.26
N LEU A 139 9.99 9.66 10.31
CA LEU A 139 9.73 9.47 8.88
C LEU A 139 10.49 8.23 8.40
N LEU A 140 9.76 7.24 7.91
CA LEU A 140 10.30 6.00 7.37
C LEU A 140 10.08 5.96 5.86
N VAL A 141 11.11 5.63 5.09
CA VAL A 141 11.07 5.59 3.63
C VAL A 141 11.12 4.14 3.15
N THR A 142 10.31 3.80 2.16
CA THR A 142 10.27 2.48 1.54
C THR A 142 10.02 2.57 0.02
N ASP A 143 10.39 1.54 -0.73
CA ASP A 143 10.00 1.35 -2.13
C ASP A 143 8.73 0.50 -2.29
N LYS A 144 8.31 -0.18 -1.22
CA LYS A 144 7.13 -1.04 -1.18
C LYS A 144 5.82 -0.27 -1.19
N LYS A 145 4.75 -0.95 -1.57
CA LYS A 145 3.38 -0.40 -1.55
C LYS A 145 2.97 -0.09 -0.12
N LEU A 146 2.16 0.95 0.06
CA LEU A 146 1.65 1.35 1.38
C LEU A 146 0.22 0.85 1.64
N SER A 147 -0.35 0.01 0.77
CA SER A 147 -1.63 -0.67 1.00
C SER A 147 -1.50 -1.83 2.00
N GLU A 148 -0.31 -2.43 2.12
CA GLU A 148 -0.07 -3.65 2.91
C GLU A 148 0.87 -3.40 4.09
N PRO A 149 0.80 -4.19 5.18
CA PRO A 149 1.79 -4.16 6.23
C PRO A 149 3.23 -4.25 5.70
N LEU A 150 4.17 -3.57 6.36
CA LEU A 150 5.56 -3.49 5.89
C LEU A 150 6.48 -4.22 6.86
N SER A 151 7.47 -4.93 6.32
CA SER A 151 8.54 -5.43 7.17
C SER A 151 9.46 -4.30 7.60
N ILE A 152 10.08 -4.42 8.77
CA ILE A 152 11.20 -3.54 9.17
C ILE A 152 12.32 -3.58 8.12
N ARG A 153 12.51 -4.72 7.44
CA ARG A 153 13.51 -4.90 6.38
C ARG A 153 13.17 -4.16 5.08
N ASP A 154 11.91 -3.76 4.90
CA ASP A 154 11.47 -2.98 3.74
C ASP A 154 11.72 -1.48 3.91
N ILE A 155 12.12 -1.05 5.11
CA ILE A 155 12.53 0.33 5.38
C ILE A 155 13.91 0.54 4.76
N LYS A 156 13.99 1.49 3.84
CA LYS A 156 15.23 1.88 3.16
C LYS A 156 15.98 2.96 3.91
N GLU A 157 15.26 3.96 4.40
CA GLU A 157 15.81 5.10 5.13
C GLU A 157 14.90 5.46 6.31
N ALA A 158 15.46 6.02 7.37
CA ALA A 158 14.70 6.50 8.51
C ALA A 158 15.25 7.84 9.03
N PHE A 159 14.35 8.77 9.32
CA PHE A 159 14.69 10.11 9.78
C PHE A 159 13.87 10.47 11.02
N LEU A 160 14.55 10.82 12.11
CA LEU A 160 13.93 11.42 13.28
C LEU A 160 13.86 12.94 13.10
N ILE A 161 12.65 13.48 13.06
CA ILE A 161 12.39 14.91 12.90
C ILE A 161 11.88 15.44 14.24
N ARG A 162 12.61 16.38 14.85
CA ARG A 162 12.29 17.01 16.14
C ARG A 162 11.19 18.07 16.02
N LYS A 163 10.08 17.68 15.40
CA LYS A 163 8.89 18.50 15.15
C LYS A 163 7.64 17.63 15.28
N ASN A 164 6.54 18.28 15.66
CA ASN A 164 5.27 17.59 15.80
C ASN A 164 4.77 17.06 14.45
N PHE A 165 4.11 15.92 14.51
CA PHE A 165 3.58 15.19 13.37
C PHE A 165 2.71 16.04 12.45
N ILE A 166 1.83 16.88 13.00
CA ILE A 166 0.90 17.67 12.21
C ILE A 166 1.65 18.67 11.32
N GLU A 167 2.69 19.31 11.85
CA GLU A 167 3.56 20.21 11.10
C GLU A 167 4.31 19.46 10.00
N VAL A 168 4.96 18.35 10.34
CA VAL A 168 5.73 17.54 9.37
C VAL A 168 4.82 17.02 8.28
N TYR A 169 3.68 16.43 8.62
CA TYR A 169 2.68 15.91 7.69
C TYR A 169 2.17 16.99 6.72
N ARG A 170 1.76 18.16 7.22
CA ARG A 170 1.24 19.25 6.37
C ARG A 170 2.29 19.75 5.39
N THR A 171 3.53 19.90 5.86
CA THR A 171 4.64 20.37 5.04
C THR A 171 5.01 19.30 4.01
N LEU A 172 5.18 18.06 4.44
CA LEU A 172 5.51 16.92 3.57
C LEU A 172 4.45 16.71 2.49
N ARG A 173 3.15 16.77 2.84
CA ARG A 173 2.05 16.67 1.87
C ARG A 173 2.13 17.77 0.80
N THR A 174 2.47 18.99 1.20
CA THR A 174 2.58 20.13 0.27
C THR A 174 3.79 19.98 -0.64
N ASP A 175 4.89 19.47 -0.10
CA ASP A 175 6.17 19.32 -0.80
C ASP A 175 6.25 18.04 -1.63
N LEU A 176 5.36 17.08 -1.40
CA LEU A 176 5.41 15.74 -1.99
C LEU A 176 5.57 15.77 -3.53
N PRO A 177 4.86 16.60 -4.31
CA PRO A 177 5.09 16.69 -5.76
C PRO A 177 6.50 17.15 -6.11
N ILE A 178 7.07 18.10 -5.35
CA ILE A 178 8.42 18.62 -5.56
C ILE A 178 9.48 17.58 -5.19
N ILE A 179 9.27 16.85 -4.09
CA ILE A 179 10.14 15.76 -3.66
C ILE A 179 10.16 14.67 -4.73
N LEU A 180 8.99 14.24 -5.19
CA LEU A 180 8.89 13.22 -6.24
C LEU A 180 9.50 13.68 -7.55
N PHE A 181 9.30 14.93 -7.96
CA PHE A 181 9.95 15.49 -9.15
C PHE A 181 11.48 15.37 -9.10
N LYS A 182 12.09 15.51 -7.90
CA LYS A 182 13.53 15.36 -7.72
C LYS A 182 13.99 13.91 -7.67
N LEU A 183 13.16 13.01 -7.15
CA LEU A 183 13.48 11.59 -6.94
C LEU A 183 13.10 10.71 -8.14
N LEU A 184 12.27 11.21 -9.06
CA LEU A 184 11.86 10.54 -10.28
C LEU A 184 12.36 11.32 -11.50
N PRO A 185 13.63 11.20 -11.89
CA PRO A 185 14.19 11.97 -13.01
C PRO A 185 13.54 11.64 -14.35
N GLU A 186 13.10 10.40 -14.55
CA GLU A 186 12.28 10.00 -15.72
C GLU A 186 10.84 10.52 -15.65
N GLY A 187 10.45 11.07 -14.50
CA GLY A 187 9.14 11.63 -14.24
C GLY A 187 8.02 10.60 -14.19
N TRP A 188 6.82 11.13 -14.30
CA TRP A 188 5.59 10.38 -14.39
C TRP A 188 5.26 10.11 -15.86
N LYS A 189 4.77 8.91 -16.16
CA LYS A 189 4.26 8.51 -17.46
C LYS A 189 2.74 8.60 -17.44
N GLU A 190 2.17 9.24 -18.46
CA GLU A 190 0.74 9.12 -18.75
C GLU A 190 0.55 7.95 -19.71
N ILE A 191 -0.25 6.96 -19.29
CA ILE A 191 -0.68 5.87 -20.15
C ILE A 191 -2.20 5.89 -20.29
N THR A 192 -2.67 5.38 -21.42
CA THR A 192 -4.09 5.16 -21.68
C THR A 192 -4.36 3.67 -21.77
N ILE A 193 -5.26 3.17 -20.95
CA ILE A 193 -5.79 1.81 -21.03
C ILE A 193 -7.12 1.85 -21.77
N ARG A 194 -7.28 1.03 -22.82
CA ARG A 194 -8.53 0.89 -23.56
C ARG A 194 -9.07 -0.53 -23.38
N ILE A 195 -10.33 -0.61 -22.99
CA ILE A 195 -11.05 -1.87 -22.81
C ILE A 195 -12.01 -2.06 -23.98
N TYR A 196 -11.85 -3.17 -24.70
CA TYR A 196 -12.76 -3.58 -25.78
C TYR A 196 -13.49 -4.82 -25.32
N ASP A 197 -14.80 -4.71 -25.22
CA ASP A 197 -15.65 -5.81 -24.76
C ASP A 197 -16.72 -6.12 -25.80
N THR A 198 -16.56 -7.27 -26.44
CA THR A 198 -17.49 -7.77 -27.47
C THR A 198 -18.81 -8.26 -26.89
N GLU A 199 -18.83 -8.67 -25.62
CA GLU A 199 -19.99 -9.20 -24.90
C GLU A 199 -20.81 -8.08 -24.21
N LYS A 200 -20.35 -6.82 -24.31
CA LYS A 200 -20.99 -5.62 -23.74
C LYS A 200 -21.17 -5.66 -22.21
N ARG A 201 -20.38 -6.46 -21.50
CA ARG A 201 -20.26 -6.53 -20.03
C ARG A 201 -19.19 -5.56 -19.53
N TYR A 202 -19.29 -4.31 -19.96
CA TYR A 202 -18.28 -3.29 -19.69
C TYR A 202 -18.16 -3.00 -18.21
N GLU A 203 -19.27 -3.01 -17.46
CA GLU A 203 -19.26 -2.70 -16.03
C GLU A 203 -18.32 -3.64 -15.26
N GLU A 204 -18.46 -4.94 -15.45
CA GLU A 204 -17.60 -5.95 -14.82
C GLU A 204 -16.15 -5.86 -15.34
N ASN A 205 -15.98 -5.62 -16.64
CA ASN A 205 -14.66 -5.48 -17.24
C ASN A 205 -13.90 -4.22 -16.79
N ILE A 206 -14.62 -3.14 -16.49
CA ILE A 206 -14.06 -1.92 -15.92
C ILE A 206 -13.75 -2.14 -14.44
N GLU A 207 -14.70 -2.70 -13.67
CA GLU A 207 -14.56 -2.96 -12.23
C GLU A 207 -13.28 -3.75 -11.94
N ARG A 208 -13.07 -4.87 -12.65
CA ARG A 208 -11.89 -5.72 -12.43
C ARG A 208 -10.56 -5.05 -12.82
N VAL A 209 -10.55 -4.21 -13.86
CA VAL A 209 -9.34 -3.47 -14.25
C VAL A 209 -9.00 -2.43 -13.19
N LEU A 210 -9.98 -1.63 -12.75
CA LEU A 210 -9.78 -0.62 -11.71
C LEU A 210 -9.34 -1.26 -10.39
N LEU A 211 -9.99 -2.36 -9.99
CA LEU A 211 -9.67 -3.11 -8.80
C LEU A 211 -8.20 -3.55 -8.78
N VAL A 212 -7.70 -4.12 -9.89
CA VAL A 212 -6.29 -4.53 -10.01
C VAL A 212 -5.35 -3.34 -10.02
N LEU A 213 -5.68 -2.26 -10.75
CA LEU A 213 -4.83 -1.05 -10.78
C LEU A 213 -4.68 -0.41 -9.40
N GLU A 214 -5.74 -0.45 -8.60
CA GLU A 214 -5.78 0.10 -7.24
C GLU A 214 -5.00 -0.77 -6.24
N ASP A 215 -5.30 -2.07 -6.18
CA ASP A 215 -4.66 -3.01 -5.24
C ASP A 215 -3.15 -3.17 -5.51
N LEU A 216 -2.79 -3.28 -6.80
CA LEU A 216 -1.39 -3.33 -7.20
C LEU A 216 -0.68 -1.98 -7.10
N ASP A 217 -1.40 -0.92 -6.77
CA ASP A 217 -0.88 0.43 -6.61
C ASP A 217 -0.11 0.91 -7.87
N LEU A 218 -0.61 0.54 -9.06
CA LEU A 218 0.07 0.72 -10.36
C LEU A 218 0.02 2.17 -10.88
N GLY A 219 -0.78 3.05 -10.27
CA GLY A 219 -0.84 4.45 -10.67
C GLY A 219 -2.03 5.19 -10.05
N TYR A 220 -2.27 6.39 -10.54
CA TYR A 220 -3.46 7.18 -10.27
C TYR A 220 -4.34 7.23 -11.52
N VAL A 221 -5.58 6.79 -11.41
CA VAL A 221 -6.58 7.03 -12.44
C VAL A 221 -6.97 8.50 -12.40
N VAL A 222 -6.66 9.23 -13.47
CA VAL A 222 -6.88 10.69 -13.55
C VAL A 222 -8.08 11.07 -14.40
N SER A 223 -8.53 10.15 -15.26
CA SER A 223 -9.71 10.31 -16.09
C SER A 223 -10.17 8.95 -16.57
N GLU A 224 -11.48 8.76 -16.63
CA GLU A 224 -12.11 7.60 -17.25
C GLU A 224 -13.32 8.05 -18.07
N GLY A 225 -13.69 7.26 -19.07
CA GLY A 225 -14.89 7.54 -19.84
C GLY A 225 -15.04 6.72 -21.11
N TRP A 226 -16.23 6.85 -21.70
CA TRP A 226 -16.54 6.27 -22.99
C TRP A 226 -15.83 7.03 -24.12
N ASP A 227 -15.27 6.27 -25.05
CA ASP A 227 -14.65 6.81 -26.25
C ASP A 227 -15.02 5.92 -27.46
N TRP A 228 -14.60 6.36 -28.64
CA TRP A 228 -14.80 5.64 -29.89
C TRP A 228 -13.45 5.36 -30.53
N ASP A 229 -13.22 4.11 -30.88
CA ASP A 229 -12.02 3.70 -31.62
C ASP A 229 -12.37 3.29 -33.04
N TYR A 230 -11.40 3.47 -33.93
CA TYR A 230 -11.51 3.19 -35.35
C TYR A 230 -10.38 2.26 -35.80
N PRO A 231 -10.41 0.97 -35.40
CA PRO A 231 -9.35 0.03 -35.75
C PRO A 231 -9.22 -0.20 -37.25
N ARG A 232 -10.27 0.12 -38.03
CA ARG A 232 -10.27 0.17 -39.49
C ARG A 232 -11.09 1.37 -39.96
N PRO A 233 -10.84 1.91 -41.17
CA PRO A 233 -11.70 2.92 -41.77
C PRO A 233 -13.18 2.50 -41.70
N PHE A 234 -14.04 3.40 -41.23
CA PHE A 234 -15.50 3.22 -41.07
C PHE A 234 -15.95 2.17 -40.03
N MET A 235 -15.03 1.50 -39.33
CA MET A 235 -15.37 0.59 -38.24
C MET A 235 -15.32 1.34 -36.91
N ARG A 236 -16.47 1.79 -36.39
CA ARG A 236 -16.57 2.49 -35.11
C ARG A 236 -16.88 1.51 -33.99
N ILE A 237 -15.97 1.36 -33.03
CA ILE A 237 -16.17 0.49 -31.86
C ILE A 237 -16.21 1.35 -30.61
N LYS A 238 -17.20 1.08 -29.74
CA LYS A 238 -17.26 1.72 -28.43
C LYS A 238 -16.15 1.17 -27.56
N VAL A 239 -15.40 2.02 -26.88
CA VAL A 239 -14.34 1.59 -25.96
C VAL A 239 -14.48 2.33 -24.64
N TYR A 240 -14.00 1.72 -23.57
CA TYR A 240 -13.83 2.43 -22.31
C TYR A 240 -12.35 2.80 -22.15
N LYS A 241 -12.09 4.08 -21.92
CA LYS A 241 -10.75 4.66 -21.80
C LYS A 241 -10.49 4.99 -20.33
N ILE A 242 -9.34 4.55 -19.82
CA ILE A 242 -8.83 4.89 -18.50
C ILE A 242 -7.47 5.55 -18.70
N LYS A 243 -7.32 6.80 -18.25
CA LYS A 243 -6.02 7.49 -18.19
C LYS A 243 -5.38 7.26 -16.83
N LEU A 244 -4.17 6.73 -16.84
CA LEU A 244 -3.40 6.40 -15.65
C LEU A 244 -2.09 7.21 -15.67
N ILE A 245 -1.82 7.90 -14.56
CA ILE A 245 -0.52 8.50 -14.29
C ILE A 245 0.28 7.54 -13.39
N THR A 246 1.45 7.12 -13.84
CA THR A 246 2.25 6.08 -13.20
C THR A 246 3.76 6.33 -13.31
N TRP A 247 4.56 5.79 -12.39
CA TRP A 247 6.01 5.66 -12.54
C TRP A 247 6.43 4.23 -12.92
N GLU A 248 5.48 3.30 -12.96
CA GLU A 248 5.71 1.91 -13.34
C GLU A 248 6.05 1.84 -14.83
N ASP A 249 6.79 0.80 -15.22
CA ASP A 249 7.05 0.56 -16.63
C ASP A 249 5.74 0.25 -17.38
N PRO A 250 5.37 0.98 -18.45
CA PRO A 250 4.18 0.67 -19.23
C PRO A 250 4.16 -0.77 -19.77
N LEU A 251 5.32 -1.36 -20.05
CA LEU A 251 5.43 -2.77 -20.43
C LEU A 251 5.00 -3.71 -19.30
N ARG A 252 5.37 -3.37 -18.05
CA ARG A 252 4.97 -4.11 -16.87
C ARG A 252 3.47 -4.07 -16.64
N ILE A 253 2.86 -2.89 -16.78
CA ILE A 253 1.39 -2.74 -16.70
C ILE A 253 0.71 -3.53 -17.82
N LYS A 254 1.19 -3.40 -19.07
CA LYS A 254 0.64 -4.15 -20.20
C LYS A 254 0.70 -5.65 -19.94
N PHE A 255 1.83 -6.16 -19.44
CA PHE A 255 2.00 -7.57 -19.09
C PHE A 255 0.96 -8.02 -18.05
N LEU A 256 0.87 -7.34 -16.90
CA LEU A 256 -0.09 -7.70 -15.84
C LEU A 256 -1.54 -7.69 -16.34
N LEU A 257 -1.93 -6.67 -17.13
CA LEU A 257 -3.27 -6.59 -17.70
C LEU A 257 -3.58 -7.70 -18.72
N LYS A 258 -2.57 -8.41 -19.29
CA LYS A 258 -2.84 -9.62 -20.08
C LYS A 258 -3.48 -10.72 -19.25
N GLY A 259 -3.14 -10.82 -17.95
CA GLY A 259 -3.73 -11.78 -17.01
C GLY A 259 -5.23 -11.56 -16.78
N LEU A 260 -5.75 -10.39 -17.17
CA LEU A 260 -7.16 -10.07 -17.11
C LEU A 260 -7.89 -10.38 -18.43
N GLU A 261 -7.23 -10.63 -19.55
CA GLU A 261 -7.95 -10.82 -20.81
C GLU A 261 -8.69 -12.17 -20.89
N TYR A 262 -8.18 -13.20 -20.20
CA TYR A 262 -8.66 -14.58 -20.31
C TYR A 262 -8.84 -15.26 -18.94
N ARG A 263 -9.75 -16.23 -18.89
CA ARG A 263 -9.81 -17.26 -17.85
C ARG A 263 -10.08 -18.62 -18.52
N ASP A 264 -9.24 -19.60 -18.20
CA ASP A 264 -9.13 -20.93 -18.80
C ASP A 264 -8.93 -20.94 -20.32
N TYR A 265 -9.88 -20.49 -21.12
CA TYR A 265 -9.76 -20.20 -22.57
C TYR A 265 -10.76 -19.13 -23.04
N GLN A 266 -11.60 -18.64 -22.12
CA GLN A 266 -12.63 -17.68 -22.42
C GLN A 266 -12.06 -16.27 -22.31
N ARG A 267 -12.19 -15.51 -23.39
CA ARG A 267 -11.83 -14.09 -23.40
C ARG A 267 -12.93 -13.26 -22.76
N PHE A 268 -12.58 -12.43 -21.78
CA PHE A 268 -13.49 -11.47 -21.15
C PHE A 268 -13.46 -10.10 -21.84
N ALA A 269 -12.27 -9.60 -22.19
CA ALA A 269 -12.09 -8.35 -22.94
C ALA A 269 -10.71 -8.32 -23.63
N ASP A 270 -10.53 -7.42 -24.60
CA ASP A 270 -9.20 -6.96 -25.02
C ASP A 270 -8.81 -5.76 -24.16
N ILE A 271 -7.60 -5.77 -23.61
CA ILE A 271 -7.10 -4.68 -22.76
C ILE A 271 -5.81 -4.16 -23.37
N ASP A 272 -5.88 -2.98 -23.96
CA ASP A 272 -4.75 -2.33 -24.60
C ASP A 272 -4.18 -1.18 -23.79
N VAL A 273 -2.85 -1.07 -23.81
CA VAL A 273 -2.11 0.00 -23.16
C VAL A 273 -1.46 0.86 -24.24
N PHE A 274 -1.60 2.16 -24.10
CA PHE A 274 -1.08 3.18 -25.00
C PHE A 274 -0.18 4.14 -24.23
N VAL A 275 0.95 4.51 -24.82
CA VAL A 275 1.85 5.56 -24.35
C VAL A 275 1.89 6.62 -25.44
N GLU A 276 1.59 7.88 -25.11
CA GLU A 276 1.53 8.97 -26.10
C GLU A 276 0.66 8.63 -27.33
N GLU A 277 -0.52 8.03 -27.09
CA GLU A 277 -1.47 7.55 -28.11
C GLU A 277 -0.92 6.44 -29.05
N LYS A 278 0.27 5.89 -28.78
CA LYS A 278 0.81 4.71 -29.47
C LYS A 278 0.53 3.45 -28.66
N LYS A 279 -0.14 2.47 -29.28
CA LYS A 279 -0.42 1.16 -28.68
C LYS A 279 0.89 0.40 -28.45
N ILE A 280 1.07 -0.12 -27.24
CA ILE A 280 2.12 -1.10 -26.93
C ILE A 280 1.72 -2.43 -27.60
N PRO A 281 2.48 -2.91 -28.60
CA PRO A 281 2.23 -4.19 -29.23
C PRO A 281 2.41 -5.34 -28.25
N TRP A 282 1.57 -6.38 -28.36
CA TRP A 282 1.69 -7.56 -27.49
C TRP A 282 3.03 -8.28 -27.63
N VAL A 283 3.71 -8.14 -28.79
CA VAL A 283 5.03 -8.73 -29.04
C VAL A 283 6.13 -8.18 -28.14
N GLU A 284 5.94 -6.97 -27.59
CA GLU A 284 6.92 -6.38 -26.67
C GLU A 284 6.95 -7.08 -25.31
N VAL A 285 5.81 -7.65 -24.89
CA VAL A 285 5.66 -8.37 -23.61
C VAL A 285 5.64 -9.90 -23.78
N SER A 286 5.70 -10.41 -25.01
CA SER A 286 5.60 -11.85 -25.29
C SER A 286 6.92 -12.53 -25.66
N LYS A 287 8.07 -11.86 -25.50
CA LYS A 287 9.37 -12.35 -25.99
C LYS A 287 9.75 -13.73 -25.47
N GLU A 288 9.27 -14.09 -24.29
CA GLU A 288 9.57 -15.33 -23.59
C GLU A 288 8.47 -16.40 -23.72
N TYR A 289 7.39 -16.11 -24.46
CA TYR A 289 6.19 -16.97 -24.52
C TYR A 289 5.88 -17.40 -25.96
N ALA A 290 5.57 -18.67 -26.15
CA ALA A 290 5.32 -19.22 -27.49
C ALA A 290 3.92 -18.85 -28.01
N SER A 291 2.98 -18.49 -27.13
CA SER A 291 1.63 -18.10 -27.51
C SER A 291 1.04 -16.97 -26.64
N LYS A 292 -0.01 -16.32 -27.15
CA LYS A 292 -0.81 -15.34 -26.37
C LYS A 292 -1.44 -15.97 -25.14
N PHE A 293 -1.77 -17.26 -25.20
CA PHE A 293 -2.41 -17.97 -24.11
C PHE A 293 -1.41 -18.25 -22.98
N GLU A 294 -0.20 -18.71 -23.32
CA GLU A 294 0.89 -18.87 -22.35
C GLU A 294 1.23 -17.55 -21.66
N LEU A 295 1.33 -16.46 -22.44
CA LEU A 295 1.52 -15.11 -21.89
C LEU A 295 0.40 -14.73 -20.92
N ALA A 296 -0.86 -14.93 -21.30
CA ALA A 296 -2.00 -14.59 -20.43
C ALA A 296 -2.01 -15.42 -19.15
N LYS A 297 -1.66 -16.71 -19.23
CA LYS A 297 -1.56 -17.60 -18.08
C LYS A 297 -0.43 -17.17 -17.13
N ALA A 298 0.77 -16.93 -17.65
CA ALA A 298 1.90 -16.46 -16.84
C ALA A 298 1.62 -15.10 -16.20
N ALA A 299 1.03 -14.17 -16.98
CA ALA A 299 0.60 -12.89 -16.46
C ALA A 299 -0.48 -13.03 -15.38
N ARG A 300 -1.39 -14.01 -15.50
CA ARG A 300 -2.42 -14.29 -14.49
C ARG A 300 -1.81 -14.82 -13.20
N GLU A 301 -0.94 -15.80 -13.29
CA GLU A 301 -0.24 -16.39 -12.13
C GLU A 301 0.54 -15.32 -11.36
N GLU A 302 1.28 -14.47 -12.09
CA GLU A 302 2.02 -13.38 -11.46
C GLU A 302 1.09 -12.31 -10.89
N LEU A 303 0.06 -11.89 -11.64
CA LEU A 303 -0.91 -10.91 -11.17
C LEU A 303 -1.58 -11.39 -9.87
N GLU A 304 -2.07 -12.63 -9.82
CA GLU A 304 -2.66 -13.18 -8.59
C GLU A 304 -1.63 -13.25 -7.47
N SER A 305 -0.38 -13.65 -7.73
CA SER A 305 0.64 -13.70 -6.66
C SER A 305 0.89 -12.35 -5.98
N LEU A 306 0.59 -11.24 -6.67
CA LEU A 306 0.81 -9.87 -6.20
C LEU A 306 -0.43 -9.19 -5.61
N LEU A 307 -1.62 -9.77 -5.81
CA LEU A 307 -2.87 -9.23 -5.30
C LEU A 307 -3.09 -9.63 -3.84
N SER A 308 -3.73 -8.74 -3.09
CA SER A 308 -4.24 -9.10 -1.76
C SER A 308 -5.33 -10.16 -1.86
N ASP A 309 -5.50 -10.97 -0.81
CA ASP A 309 -6.46 -12.07 -0.82
C ASP A 309 -7.92 -11.59 -0.94
N ASP A 310 -8.24 -10.44 -0.33
CA ASP A 310 -9.55 -9.80 -0.48
C ASP A 310 -9.81 -9.39 -1.93
N THR A 311 -8.80 -8.79 -2.58
CA THR A 311 -8.91 -8.40 -3.98
C THR A 311 -9.00 -9.61 -4.91
N LYS A 312 -8.22 -10.67 -4.69
CA LYS A 312 -8.37 -11.94 -5.45
C LYS A 312 -9.79 -12.45 -5.35
N LYS A 313 -10.32 -12.57 -4.12
CA LYS A 313 -11.69 -13.05 -3.89
C LYS A 313 -12.70 -12.21 -4.67
N ARG A 314 -12.59 -10.88 -4.57
CA ARG A 314 -13.49 -9.96 -5.29
C ARG A 314 -13.34 -10.07 -6.81
N LEU A 315 -12.11 -10.21 -7.32
CA LEU A 315 -11.82 -10.42 -8.72
C LEU A 315 -12.51 -11.69 -9.24
N HIS A 316 -12.37 -12.81 -8.52
CA HIS A 316 -13.03 -14.07 -8.88
C HIS A 316 -14.56 -13.95 -8.86
N GLU A 317 -15.15 -13.27 -7.87
CA GLU A 317 -16.60 -13.01 -7.83
C GLU A 317 -17.10 -12.26 -9.08
N ILE A 318 -16.35 -11.26 -9.56
CA ILE A 318 -16.70 -10.50 -10.77
C ILE A 318 -16.61 -11.41 -12.01
N GLU A 319 -15.54 -12.20 -12.10
CA GLU A 319 -15.31 -13.11 -13.22
C GLU A 319 -16.32 -14.25 -13.29
N ASP A 320 -16.75 -14.77 -12.14
CA ASP A 320 -17.78 -15.80 -12.07
C ASP A 320 -19.12 -15.24 -12.60
N ARG A 321 -19.47 -13.97 -12.30
CA ARG A 321 -20.63 -13.28 -12.94
C ARG A 321 -20.48 -13.11 -14.45
N LEU A 322 -19.24 -12.93 -14.94
CA LEU A 322 -18.95 -12.88 -16.38
C LEU A 322 -19.14 -14.25 -17.05
N LEU A 323 -18.86 -15.35 -16.33
CA LEU A 323 -19.06 -16.72 -16.79
C LEU A 323 -20.54 -17.13 -16.75
N GLU A 324 -21.25 -16.85 -15.66
CA GLU A 324 -22.67 -17.21 -15.48
C GLU A 324 -23.61 -16.53 -16.48
N GLY A 325 -23.31 -15.27 -16.82
CA GLY A 325 -24.06 -14.52 -17.83
C GLY A 325 -23.92 -15.06 -19.27
N LYS A 326 -23.08 -16.09 -19.49
CA LYS A 326 -22.94 -16.79 -20.77
C LYS A 326 -23.74 -18.09 -20.87
N LYS A 327 -24.70 -18.36 -19.97
CA LYS A 327 -25.62 -19.49 -20.19
C LYS A 327 -26.23 -19.37 -21.59
N PRO A 328 -26.20 -20.44 -22.42
CA PRO A 328 -26.60 -20.35 -23.81
C PRO A 328 -28.07 -19.92 -23.85
N ASN A 329 -28.37 -18.86 -24.58
CA ASN A 329 -29.71 -18.72 -25.12
C ASN A 329 -29.94 -19.93 -26.02
N GLU A 330 -30.98 -20.70 -25.70
CA GLU A 330 -31.55 -21.76 -26.53
C GLU A 330 -31.87 -21.30 -27.96
#